data_AF-A0A929RQE0-F1
#
_entry.id   AF-A0A929RQE0-F1
#
_cell.length_a   1.000
_cell.length_b   1.000
_cell.length_c   1.000
_cell.angle_alpha   90.00
_cell.angle_beta   90.00
_cell.angle_gamma   90.00
#
_symmetry.space_group_name_H-M   'P 1'
#
loop_
_entity.id
_entity.type
_entity.pdbx_description
1 polymer ?
#
loop_
_entity_poly.entity_id
_entity_poly.type
_entity_poly.pdbx_seq_one_letter_code
_entity_poly.pdbx_strand_id
1 'polypeptide(L)'
;MHGSDGGLRTLVSSCVALGVDCARVTDSERAQVVEAVPFEVETQRLRQKILAGDDPLGEMFCALRSSSDRRAAGQTFTPLEIVQSMMNWAQGRATPSRVVDPGTGSGRFIVEAMKRFPHAKGIAIDTDPIALLMARANAHVWGVDDRIEFRLADYRDTVIEKIDGLTLYIGNPPYVRHHEIQPRWKEWYAATAQELGVPSSKLAGLHSYFFFATAKYAQPGDIGAFITSSEWLDVNYGVSLRRLLLSALTLEEIHVFDPTSLPFANTQVTGVITCFACGDASDRVLMSRVDSSSGLGCLGQGIGVKRAVLESSPRWSSIGRSRKKHPQGFVELGEYFRVHRGTVTGANRVWVVRKDDVDLPESVLYPSVTKARELFASENQLTSSSHLKCVIDIPLNYDSLDEDSIDRIERYIAHARRVGADQGYVVRHRKAWWSVGLSADAPILATYMARRPPRFVRNIVRARHINVVHGLYPRENYSDHELAMFLHFLNRNVELSDGRTYAGGLTKFEPKEMERIMIPSLDLLREGACDGASEYATSLVACSA
;
A
#
# COMPACT_ATOMS: atom_id res chain seq x y z
N MET A 1 32.69 3.31 10.03
CA MET A 1 31.76 2.48 10.83
C MET A 1 31.66 2.97 12.29
N HIS A 2 31.70 4.28 12.59
CA HIS A 2 31.71 4.80 13.98
C HIS A 2 30.57 5.77 14.31
N GLY A 3 29.57 5.94 13.42
CA GLY A 3 28.50 6.93 13.60
C GLY A 3 27.18 6.39 14.20
N SER A 4 26.85 5.11 14.00
CA SER A 4 25.55 4.56 14.42
C SER A 4 25.51 4.14 15.90
N ASP A 5 26.63 3.66 16.43
CA ASP A 5 26.75 3.16 17.81
C ASP A 5 26.69 4.30 18.84
N GLY A 6 27.35 5.44 18.57
CA GLY A 6 27.29 6.61 19.44
C GLY A 6 25.87 7.17 19.61
N GLY A 7 25.10 7.24 18.51
CA GLY A 7 23.76 7.79 18.56
C GLY A 7 22.74 6.91 19.31
N LEU A 8 22.86 5.58 19.22
CA LEU A 8 22.02 4.66 20.01
C LEU A 8 22.31 4.82 21.51
N ARG A 9 23.59 4.93 21.89
CA ARG A 9 23.97 5.16 23.28
C ARG A 9 23.47 6.50 23.81
N THR A 10 23.50 7.57 23.00
CA THR A 10 22.90 8.86 23.36
C THR A 10 21.39 8.72 23.60
N LEU A 11 20.67 7.99 22.76
CA LEU A 11 19.23 7.74 22.93
C LEU A 11 18.92 7.00 24.24
N VAL A 12 19.63 5.91 24.52
CA VAL A 12 19.45 5.13 25.75
C VAL A 12 19.80 5.97 26.98
N SER A 13 20.94 6.69 26.94
CA SER A 13 21.32 7.62 28.01
C SER A 13 20.25 8.69 28.25
N SER A 14 19.64 9.19 27.17
CA SER A 14 18.54 10.17 27.26
C SER A 14 17.31 9.60 27.94
N CYS A 15 16.94 8.34 27.65
CA CYS A 15 15.83 7.67 28.30
C CYS A 15 16.07 7.54 29.81
N VAL A 16 17.26 7.08 30.22
CA VAL A 16 17.65 6.95 31.63
C VAL A 16 17.66 8.30 32.32
N ALA A 17 18.28 9.32 31.71
CA ALA A 17 18.36 10.66 32.27
C ALA A 17 16.99 11.35 32.43
N LEU A 18 16.00 10.97 31.61
CA LEU A 18 14.63 11.46 31.71
C LEU A 18 13.82 10.80 32.84
N GLY A 19 14.33 9.72 33.45
CA GLY A 19 13.76 9.11 34.67
C GLY A 19 13.27 7.67 34.52
N VAL A 20 13.74 6.91 33.51
CA VAL A 20 13.41 5.47 33.42
C VAL A 20 13.92 4.74 34.66
N ASP A 21 13.00 4.12 35.40
CA ASP A 21 13.32 3.25 36.52
C ASP A 21 13.95 1.95 36.03
N CYS A 22 15.28 1.88 36.15
CA CYS A 22 16.08 0.73 35.75
C CYS A 22 15.81 -0.53 36.61
N ALA A 23 15.07 -0.44 37.72
CA ALA A 23 14.62 -1.63 38.44
C ALA A 23 13.43 -2.33 37.76
N ARG A 24 12.62 -1.59 36.98
CA ARG A 24 11.36 -2.05 36.37
C ARG A 24 11.48 -2.42 34.88
N VAL A 25 12.70 -2.42 34.34
CA VAL A 25 12.99 -2.84 32.96
C VAL A 25 13.34 -4.33 32.87
N THR A 26 13.04 -4.94 31.73
CA THR A 26 13.41 -6.32 31.39
C THR A 26 14.92 -6.51 31.27
N ASP A 27 15.40 -7.75 31.29
CA ASP A 27 16.84 -8.04 31.11
C ASP A 27 17.38 -7.56 29.77
N SER A 28 16.59 -7.67 28.70
CA SER A 28 16.96 -7.15 27.38
C SER A 28 17.05 -5.62 27.35
N GLU A 29 16.11 -4.91 27.97
CA GLU A 29 16.19 -3.45 28.14
C GLU A 29 17.41 -3.06 29.00
N ARG A 30 17.65 -3.79 30.10
CA ARG A 30 18.80 -3.59 30.99
C ARG A 30 20.12 -3.77 30.26
N ALA A 31 20.23 -4.76 29.37
CA ALA A 31 21.42 -4.96 28.55
C ALA A 31 21.72 -3.74 27.68
N GLN A 32 20.70 -3.12 27.07
CA GLN A 32 20.86 -1.88 26.30
C GLN A 32 21.35 -0.72 27.17
N VAL A 33 20.85 -0.60 28.41
CA VAL A 33 21.28 0.42 29.38
C VAL A 33 22.73 0.20 29.81
N VAL A 34 23.14 -1.03 30.08
CA VAL A 34 24.52 -1.36 30.51
C VAL A 34 25.54 -1.11 29.40
N GLU A 35 25.19 -1.43 28.15
CA GLU A 35 26.05 -1.17 26.98
C GLU A 35 26.16 0.33 26.66
N ALA A 36 25.19 1.14 27.08
CA ALA A 36 25.25 2.58 26.95
C ALA A 36 26.20 3.17 28.00
N VAL A 37 27.43 3.49 27.58
CA VAL A 37 28.31 4.39 28.36
C VAL A 37 27.54 5.69 28.61
N PRO A 38 27.46 6.23 29.84
CA PRO A 38 26.70 7.45 30.11
C PRO A 38 27.19 8.62 29.27
N PHE A 39 26.30 9.19 28.45
CA PHE A 39 26.54 10.43 27.72
C PHE A 39 25.94 11.63 28.47
N GLU A 40 26.54 12.80 28.30
CA GLU A 40 25.90 14.06 28.70
C GLU A 40 24.69 14.32 27.81
N VAL A 41 23.54 14.60 28.43
CA VAL A 41 22.26 14.81 27.74
C VAL A 41 21.63 16.10 28.23
N GLU A 42 21.09 16.89 27.29
CA GLU A 42 20.28 18.09 27.59
C GLU A 42 18.88 17.70 28.13
N THR A 43 18.81 17.04 29.28
CA THR A 43 17.58 16.46 29.85
C THR A 43 16.44 17.48 29.97
N GLN A 44 16.74 18.71 30.38
CA GLN A 44 15.72 19.76 30.53
C GLN A 44 15.08 20.14 29.19
N ARG A 45 15.88 20.23 28.12
CA ARG A 45 15.40 20.54 26.76
C ARG A 45 14.55 19.39 26.20
N LEU A 46 14.98 18.15 26.39
CA LEU A 46 14.19 16.97 26.01
C LEU A 46 12.85 16.94 26.73
N ARG A 47 12.85 17.15 28.05
CA ARG A 47 11.64 17.23 28.87
C ARG A 47 10.69 18.32 28.39
N GLN A 48 11.19 19.52 28.08
CA GLN A 48 10.38 20.62 27.55
C GLN A 48 9.72 20.27 26.22
N LYS A 49 10.45 19.67 25.28
CA LYS A 49 9.91 19.20 24.00
C LYS A 49 8.81 18.15 24.17
N ILE A 50 9.04 17.15 25.02
CA ILE A 50 8.06 16.09 25.31
C ILE A 50 6.78 16.70 25.91
N LEU A 51 6.91 17.65 26.84
CA LEU A 51 5.77 18.34 27.44
C LEU A 51 5.04 19.28 26.45
N ALA A 52 5.73 19.77 25.42
CA ALA A 52 5.12 20.52 24.32
C ALA A 52 4.36 19.63 23.32
N GLY A 53 4.46 18.29 23.42
CA GLY A 53 3.78 17.32 22.55
C GLY A 53 4.64 16.75 21.42
N ASP A 54 5.91 17.15 21.35
CA ASP A 54 6.90 16.57 20.45
C ASP A 54 7.35 15.19 20.95
N ASP A 55 8.07 14.44 20.11
CA ASP A 55 8.69 13.16 20.51
C ASP A 55 10.15 13.12 20.05
N PRO A 56 11.02 13.86 20.75
CA PRO A 56 12.44 13.95 20.40
C PRO A 56 13.16 12.59 20.49
N LEU A 57 12.71 11.69 21.36
CA LEU A 57 13.28 10.33 21.47
C LEU A 57 12.94 9.50 20.23
N GLY A 58 11.68 9.49 19.81
CA GLY A 58 11.26 8.84 18.57
C GLY A 58 11.93 9.44 17.32
N GLU A 59 12.14 10.76 17.28
CA GLU A 59 12.89 11.43 16.23
C GLU A 59 14.35 10.96 16.17
N MET A 60 15.04 10.94 17.32
CA MET A 60 16.40 10.42 17.44
C MET A 60 16.45 8.97 16.96
N PHE A 61 15.56 8.12 17.45
CA PHE A 61 15.50 6.71 17.07
C PHE A 61 15.29 6.51 15.57
N CYS A 62 14.42 7.30 14.94
CA CYS A 62 14.21 7.27 13.50
C CYS A 62 15.44 7.72 12.70
N ALA A 63 16.22 8.68 13.22
CA ALA A 63 17.43 9.17 12.58
C ALA A 63 18.59 8.15 12.62
N LEU A 64 18.59 7.25 13.60
CA LEU A 64 19.64 6.23 13.78
C LEU A 64 19.52 5.04 12.82
N ARG A 65 18.34 4.81 12.24
CA ARG A 65 18.09 3.65 11.37
C ARG A 65 18.07 4.03 9.90
N SER A 66 18.71 3.21 9.07
CA SER A 66 18.66 3.39 7.62
C SER A 66 17.23 3.23 7.11
N SER A 67 16.94 3.78 5.92
CA SER A 67 15.63 3.62 5.29
C SER A 67 15.25 2.16 5.00
N SER A 68 16.21 1.23 4.93
CA SER A 68 15.94 -0.22 4.88
C SER A 68 15.55 -0.79 6.24
N ASP A 69 16.27 -0.41 7.30
CA ASP A 69 16.03 -0.94 8.66
C ASP A 69 14.69 -0.46 9.20
N ARG A 70 14.31 0.80 8.91
CA ARG A 70 12.98 1.37 9.23
C ARG A 70 11.84 0.60 8.57
N ARG A 71 12.03 0.15 7.33
CA ARG A 71 11.00 -0.63 6.59
C ARG A 71 10.85 -2.03 7.15
N ALA A 72 11.96 -2.70 7.45
CA ALA A 72 11.94 -4.05 8.01
C ALA A 72 11.32 -4.11 9.42
N ALA A 73 11.54 -3.08 10.25
CA ALA A 73 10.94 -2.96 11.58
C ALA A 73 9.52 -2.33 11.57
N GLY A 74 9.08 -1.75 10.45
CA GLY A 74 7.77 -1.11 10.31
C GLY A 74 7.55 0.15 11.16
N GLN A 75 8.61 0.71 11.75
CA GLN A 75 8.54 1.81 12.70
C GLN A 75 8.29 3.14 11.98
N THR A 76 7.15 3.77 12.27
CA THR A 76 6.72 5.04 11.66
C THR A 76 6.31 6.02 12.75
N PHE A 77 6.82 7.26 12.67
CA PHE A 77 6.41 8.34 13.56
C PHE A 77 4.96 8.74 13.28
N THR A 78 4.08 8.62 14.27
CA THR A 78 2.69 9.09 14.17
C THR A 78 2.59 10.54 14.63
N PRO A 79 2.20 11.50 13.77
CA PRO A 79 2.04 12.90 14.18
C PRO A 79 1.02 13.09 15.30
N LEU A 80 1.20 14.14 16.08
CA LEU A 80 0.37 14.44 17.24
C LEU A 80 -1.10 14.62 16.85
N GLU A 81 -1.36 15.23 15.70
CA GLU A 81 -2.70 15.51 15.20
C GLU A 81 -3.49 14.21 14.95
N ILE A 82 -2.82 13.17 14.46
CA ILE A 82 -3.43 11.84 14.26
C ILE A 82 -3.72 11.19 15.62
N VAL A 83 -2.76 11.24 16.54
CA VAL A 83 -2.93 10.69 17.89
C VAL A 83 -4.11 11.37 18.58
N GLN A 84 -4.15 12.71 18.57
CA GLN A 84 -5.22 13.49 19.18
C GLN A 84 -6.58 13.22 18.53
N SER A 85 -6.61 13.13 17.20
CA SER A 85 -7.81 12.81 16.43
C SER A 85 -8.41 11.47 16.85
N MET A 86 -7.62 10.38 16.81
CA MET A 86 -8.06 9.04 17.21
C MET A 86 -8.48 8.97 18.68
N MET A 87 -7.80 9.72 19.54
CA MET A 87 -8.14 9.80 20.96
C MET A 87 -9.41 10.60 21.24
N ASN A 88 -9.68 11.67 20.49
CA ASN A 88 -10.93 12.44 20.57
C ASN A 88 -12.11 11.56 20.16
N TRP A 89 -11.95 10.74 19.12
CA TRP A 89 -12.93 9.71 18.76
C TRP A 89 -13.18 8.76 19.94
N ALA A 90 -12.11 8.18 20.52
CA ALA A 90 -12.25 7.22 21.62
C ALA A 90 -12.95 7.85 22.84
N GLN A 91 -12.56 9.07 23.22
CA GLN A 91 -13.15 9.80 24.35
C GLN A 91 -14.62 10.15 24.13
N GLY A 92 -15.02 10.44 22.88
CA GLY A 92 -16.43 10.68 22.53
C GLY A 92 -17.29 9.41 22.53
N ARG A 93 -16.67 8.22 22.53
CA ARG A 93 -17.36 6.93 22.49
C ARG A 93 -17.57 6.31 23.85
N ALA A 94 -16.50 6.18 24.63
CA ALA A 94 -16.58 5.52 25.93
C ALA A 94 -15.42 5.91 26.85
N THR A 95 -15.59 5.62 28.14
CA THR A 95 -14.51 5.71 29.14
C THR A 95 -13.94 4.31 29.39
N PRO A 96 -12.72 3.99 28.91
CA PRO A 96 -12.14 2.68 29.07
C PRO A 96 -11.65 2.42 30.50
N SER A 97 -11.77 1.18 30.96
CA SER A 97 -11.06 0.68 32.15
C SER A 97 -9.60 0.36 31.84
N ARG A 98 -9.32 -0.04 30.59
CA ARG A 98 -7.98 -0.40 30.12
C ARG A 98 -7.72 0.12 28.71
N VAL A 99 -6.48 0.49 28.44
CA VAL A 99 -6.00 0.84 27.10
C VAL A 99 -4.85 -0.08 26.70
N VAL A 100 -4.92 -0.66 25.52
CA VAL A 100 -3.86 -1.51 24.94
C VAL A 100 -3.29 -0.83 23.71
N ASP A 101 -1.99 -0.58 23.74
CA ASP A 101 -1.19 -0.12 22.61
C ASP A 101 -0.27 -1.25 22.14
N PRO A 102 -0.66 -2.02 21.10
CA PRO A 102 -0.03 -3.30 20.76
C PRO A 102 1.31 -3.18 20.02
N GLY A 103 1.71 -1.97 19.64
CA GLY A 103 2.94 -1.67 18.92
C GLY A 103 3.37 -0.26 19.28
N THR A 104 3.70 -0.06 20.56
CA THR A 104 3.67 1.25 21.20
C THR A 104 4.75 2.20 20.70
N GLY A 105 5.86 1.69 20.15
CA GLY A 105 6.98 2.52 19.72
C GLY A 105 7.48 3.38 20.89
N SER A 106 7.58 4.70 20.67
CA SER A 106 7.94 5.68 21.69
C SER A 106 6.82 6.02 22.68
N GLY A 107 5.67 5.32 22.64
CA GLY A 107 4.58 5.46 23.60
C GLY A 107 3.58 6.58 23.30
N ARG A 108 3.59 7.17 22.09
CA ARG A 108 2.73 8.34 21.79
C ARG A 108 1.24 8.10 22.05
N PHE A 109 0.70 6.94 21.66
CA PHE A 109 -0.70 6.62 21.89
C PHE A 109 -0.98 6.30 23.36
N ILE A 110 -0.21 5.40 23.98
CA ILE A 110 -0.46 5.00 25.37
C ILE A 110 -0.31 6.17 26.36
N VAL A 111 0.69 7.03 26.18
CA VAL A 111 0.90 8.20 27.05
C VAL A 111 -0.27 9.17 26.92
N GLU A 112 -0.69 9.45 25.68
CA GLU A 112 -1.80 10.35 25.42
C GLU A 112 -3.15 9.78 25.93
N ALA A 113 -3.36 8.47 25.81
CA ALA A 113 -4.51 7.80 26.41
C ALA A 113 -4.52 7.92 27.93
N MET A 114 -3.38 7.67 28.58
CA MET A 114 -3.30 7.78 30.04
C MET A 114 -3.56 9.20 30.53
N LYS A 115 -3.15 10.23 29.78
CA LYS A 115 -3.51 11.63 30.09
C LYS A 115 -5.01 11.89 30.01
N ARG A 116 -5.70 11.32 29.01
CA ARG A 116 -7.14 11.51 28.79
C ARG A 116 -8.03 10.66 29.70
N PHE A 117 -7.56 9.50 30.12
CA PHE A 117 -8.33 8.55 30.94
C PHE A 117 -7.61 8.32 32.28
N PRO A 118 -7.80 9.20 33.29
CA PRO A 118 -7.06 9.17 34.55
C PRO A 118 -7.23 7.88 35.36
N HIS A 119 -8.36 7.19 35.19
CA HIS A 119 -8.69 5.96 35.91
C HIS A 119 -8.34 4.69 35.15
N ALA A 120 -7.98 4.79 33.86
CA ALA A 120 -7.62 3.62 33.06
C ALA A 120 -6.23 3.09 33.44
N LYS A 121 -6.04 1.79 33.23
CA LYS A 121 -4.73 1.12 33.21
C LYS A 121 -4.24 0.93 31.78
N GLY A 122 -2.94 1.10 31.55
CA GLY A 122 -2.33 0.95 30.24
C GLY A 122 -1.58 -0.37 30.09
N ILE A 123 -1.59 -0.95 28.90
CA ILE A 123 -0.66 -1.99 28.47
C ILE A 123 0.02 -1.50 27.19
N ALA A 124 1.35 -1.35 27.24
CA ALA A 124 2.17 -0.91 26.13
C ALA A 124 3.08 -2.06 25.68
N ILE A 125 2.94 -2.50 24.43
CA ILE A 125 3.62 -3.70 23.92
C ILE A 125 4.52 -3.28 22.76
N ASP A 126 5.77 -3.74 22.78
CA ASP A 126 6.66 -3.67 21.63
C ASP A 126 7.63 -4.85 21.64
N THR A 127 8.15 -5.20 20.47
CA THR A 127 9.21 -6.20 20.31
C THR A 127 10.60 -5.61 20.45
N ASP A 128 10.74 -4.28 20.33
CA ASP A 128 12.02 -3.58 20.39
C ASP A 128 12.26 -3.03 21.82
N PRO A 129 13.32 -3.49 22.52
CA PRO A 129 13.61 -3.00 23.87
C PRO A 129 13.92 -1.50 23.90
N ILE A 130 14.48 -0.93 22.84
CA ILE A 130 14.75 0.51 22.76
C ILE A 130 13.44 1.29 22.65
N ALA A 131 12.45 0.76 21.93
CA ALA A 131 11.12 1.37 21.85
C ALA A 131 10.48 1.47 23.25
N LEU A 132 10.51 0.39 24.03
CA LEU A 132 9.97 0.41 25.39
C LEU A 132 10.73 1.34 26.33
N LEU A 133 12.05 1.45 26.22
CA LEU A 133 12.82 2.46 26.98
C LEU A 133 12.33 3.88 26.66
N MET A 134 12.10 4.21 25.38
CA MET A 134 11.54 5.51 24.98
C MET A 134 10.12 5.70 25.52
N ALA A 135 9.25 4.69 25.40
CA ALA A 135 7.88 4.74 25.90
C ALA A 135 7.82 4.98 27.41
N ARG A 136 8.69 4.31 28.19
CA ARG A 136 8.84 4.54 29.63
C ARG A 136 9.31 5.95 29.94
N ALA A 137 10.33 6.45 29.23
CA ALA A 137 10.84 7.80 29.43
C ALA A 137 9.77 8.87 29.15
N ASN A 138 9.07 8.74 28.02
CA ASN A 138 7.98 9.65 27.66
C ASN A 138 6.83 9.58 28.67
N ALA A 139 6.43 8.39 29.12
CA ALA A 139 5.41 8.22 30.14
C ALA A 139 5.81 8.82 31.49
N HIS A 140 7.06 8.66 31.89
CA HIS A 140 7.60 9.19 33.14
C HIS A 140 7.63 10.73 33.13
N VAL A 141 8.03 11.35 32.02
CA VAL A 141 7.99 12.82 31.87
C VAL A 141 6.58 13.38 32.08
N TRP A 142 5.56 12.64 31.64
CA TRP A 142 4.15 12.98 31.85
C TRP A 142 3.56 12.50 33.18
N GLY A 143 4.32 11.74 33.99
CA GLY A 143 3.89 11.21 35.29
C GLY A 143 2.77 10.15 35.20
N VAL A 144 2.74 9.36 34.11
CA VAL A 144 1.70 8.35 33.87
C VAL A 144 2.23 6.91 33.81
N ASP A 145 3.54 6.72 33.92
CA ASP A 145 4.25 5.44 33.84
C ASP A 145 3.80 4.42 34.90
N ASP A 146 3.43 4.85 36.10
CA ASP A 146 2.94 3.96 37.17
C ASP A 146 1.62 3.25 36.85
N ARG A 147 0.87 3.73 35.85
CA ARG A 147 -0.38 3.10 35.39
C ARG A 147 -0.19 2.23 34.15
N ILE A 148 1.02 2.14 33.61
CA ILE A 148 1.29 1.43 32.37
C ILE A 148 2.12 0.18 32.66
N GLU A 149 1.62 -0.95 32.19
CA GLU A 149 2.40 -2.19 32.09
C GLU A 149 3.12 -2.23 30.74
N PHE A 150 4.45 -2.19 30.76
CA PHE A 150 5.28 -2.27 29.56
C PHE A 150 5.72 -3.72 29.33
N ARG A 151 5.37 -4.30 28.17
CA ARG A 151 5.61 -5.70 27.83
C ARG A 151 6.52 -5.82 26.61
N LEU A 152 7.75 -6.31 26.82
CA LEU A 152 8.66 -6.68 25.74
C LEU A 152 8.22 -8.02 25.13
N ALA A 153 7.35 -7.98 24.14
CA ALA A 153 6.70 -9.16 23.59
C ALA A 153 6.19 -8.93 22.16
N ASP A 154 5.92 -10.02 21.45
CA ASP A 154 5.18 -9.96 20.19
C ASP A 154 3.68 -9.99 20.48
N TYR A 155 2.96 -8.94 20.08
CA TYR A 155 1.52 -8.81 20.39
C TYR A 155 0.68 -10.03 19.99
N ARG A 156 1.05 -10.74 18.93
CA ARG A 156 0.32 -11.92 18.43
C ARG A 156 0.37 -13.13 19.37
N ASP A 157 1.33 -13.13 20.29
CA ASP A 157 1.59 -14.21 21.26
C ASP A 157 1.55 -13.71 22.71
N THR A 158 1.12 -12.46 22.91
CA THR A 158 0.88 -11.91 24.25
C THR A 158 -0.44 -12.45 24.81
N VAL A 159 -0.52 -12.61 26.12
CA VAL A 159 -1.80 -12.87 26.81
C VAL A 159 -2.41 -11.55 27.23
N ILE A 160 -3.59 -11.23 26.72
CA ILE A 160 -4.40 -10.09 27.17
C ILE A 160 -5.61 -10.66 27.89
N GLU A 161 -5.64 -10.53 29.22
CA GLU A 161 -6.73 -11.06 30.04
C GLU A 161 -8.03 -10.31 29.78
N LYS A 162 -9.16 -10.98 29.93
CA LYS A 162 -10.46 -10.29 29.97
C LYS A 162 -10.59 -9.55 31.29
N ILE A 163 -11.29 -8.41 31.27
CA ILE A 163 -11.50 -7.57 32.45
C ILE A 163 -12.97 -7.21 32.57
N ASP A 164 -13.38 -6.78 33.76
CA ASP A 164 -14.65 -6.08 33.92
C ASP A 164 -14.53 -4.65 33.36
N GLY A 165 -15.48 -4.29 32.50
CA GLY A 165 -15.47 -3.03 31.76
C GLY A 165 -14.79 -3.12 30.40
N LEU A 166 -14.54 -1.96 29.81
CA LEU A 166 -14.16 -1.81 28.41
C LEU A 166 -12.64 -1.70 28.25
N THR A 167 -12.10 -2.39 27.25
CA THR A 167 -10.74 -2.18 26.73
C THR A 167 -10.79 -1.34 25.45
N LEU A 168 -9.96 -0.30 25.40
CA LEU A 168 -9.66 0.48 24.19
C LEU A 168 -8.37 -0.06 23.57
N TYR A 169 -8.44 -0.56 22.34
CA TYR A 169 -7.28 -0.93 21.53
C TYR A 169 -6.91 0.22 20.60
N ILE A 170 -5.73 0.81 20.76
CA ILE A 170 -5.36 2.01 19.99
C ILE A 170 -3.89 2.01 19.62
N GLY A 171 -3.56 2.42 18.41
CA GLY A 171 -2.16 2.44 17.99
C GLY A 171 -1.94 2.58 16.49
N ASN A 172 -0.66 2.47 16.12
CA ASN A 172 -0.19 2.43 14.74
C ASN A 172 0.58 1.11 14.49
N PRO A 173 -0.12 0.02 14.12
CA PRO A 173 0.53 -1.24 13.80
C PRO A 173 1.62 -1.12 12.72
N PRO A 174 2.66 -1.97 12.75
CA PRO A 174 3.82 -1.85 11.87
C PRO A 174 3.53 -2.13 10.38
N TYR A 175 4.16 -1.35 9.50
CA TYR A 175 4.01 -1.41 8.04
C TYR A 175 4.96 -2.40 7.35
N VAL A 176 4.96 -3.66 7.81
CA VAL A 176 5.86 -4.71 7.29
C VAL A 176 5.18 -5.53 6.18
N ARG A 177 5.90 -5.77 5.08
CA ARG A 177 5.37 -6.52 3.92
C ARG A 177 5.47 -8.02 4.14
N HIS A 178 4.57 -8.78 3.50
CA HIS A 178 4.45 -10.23 3.72
C HIS A 178 5.72 -11.07 3.46
N HIS A 179 6.67 -10.61 2.63
CA HIS A 179 7.91 -11.34 2.38
C HIS A 179 8.91 -11.22 3.53
N GLU A 180 8.75 -10.23 4.41
CA GLU A 180 9.56 -10.01 5.60
C GLU A 180 8.96 -10.71 6.84
N ILE A 181 7.74 -11.25 6.73
CA ILE A 181 7.06 -11.96 7.81
C ILE A 181 7.52 -13.43 7.84
N GLN A 182 8.02 -13.87 9.00
CA GLN A 182 8.48 -15.24 9.24
C GLN A 182 7.37 -16.29 9.00
N PRO A 183 7.71 -17.51 8.54
CA PRO A 183 6.74 -18.57 8.25
C PRO A 183 5.79 -18.90 9.41
N ARG A 184 6.31 -19.04 10.64
CA ARG A 184 5.50 -19.33 11.84
C ARG A 184 4.33 -18.37 12.04
N TRP A 185 4.54 -17.10 11.70
CA TRP A 185 3.49 -16.09 11.84
C TRP A 185 2.44 -16.23 10.75
N LYS A 186 2.82 -16.63 9.54
CA LYS A 186 1.86 -16.90 8.46
C LYS A 186 0.96 -18.09 8.81
N GLU A 187 1.51 -19.10 9.49
CA GLU A 187 0.77 -20.23 10.02
C GLU A 187 -0.19 -19.80 11.13
N TRP A 188 0.30 -19.02 12.10
CA TRP A 188 -0.54 -18.40 13.14
C TRP A 188 -1.70 -17.61 12.52
N TYR A 189 -1.44 -16.77 11.51
CA TYR A 189 -2.47 -15.97 10.85
C TYR A 189 -3.52 -16.82 10.14
N ALA A 190 -3.09 -17.90 9.48
CA ALA A 190 -4.00 -18.83 8.84
C ALA A 190 -4.90 -19.55 9.86
N ALA A 191 -4.33 -20.00 10.98
CA ALA A 191 -5.07 -20.65 12.06
C ALA A 191 -6.08 -19.69 12.72
N THR A 192 -5.64 -18.48 13.11
CA THR A 192 -6.51 -17.46 13.72
C THR A 192 -7.63 -17.02 12.77
N ALA A 193 -7.35 -16.87 11.47
CA ALA A 193 -8.39 -16.57 10.50
C ALA A 193 -9.44 -17.68 10.39
N GLN A 194 -9.01 -18.93 10.43
CA GLN A 194 -9.90 -20.10 10.43
C GLN A 194 -10.78 -20.13 11.69
N GLU A 195 -10.19 -19.89 12.87
CA GLU A 195 -10.93 -19.80 14.14
C GLU A 195 -12.01 -18.70 14.11
N LEU A 196 -11.71 -17.56 13.46
CA LEU A 196 -12.62 -16.43 13.30
C LEU A 196 -13.58 -16.58 12.10
N GLY A 197 -13.53 -17.69 11.35
CA GLY A 197 -14.43 -17.96 10.23
C GLY A 197 -14.21 -17.05 9.01
N VAL A 198 -13.02 -16.48 8.84
CA VAL A 198 -12.69 -15.56 7.73
C VAL A 198 -11.57 -16.14 6.85
N PRO A 199 -11.51 -15.79 5.54
CA PRO A 199 -10.44 -16.26 4.67
C PRO A 199 -9.09 -15.69 5.11
N SER A 200 -7.99 -16.39 4.80
CA SER A 200 -6.63 -15.90 5.01
C SER A 200 -5.88 -15.72 3.68
N SER A 201 -4.88 -14.84 3.69
CA SER A 201 -3.97 -14.64 2.57
C SER A 201 -2.54 -14.52 3.04
N LYS A 202 -1.65 -15.36 2.47
CA LYS A 202 -0.19 -15.31 2.75
C LYS A 202 0.48 -14.01 2.27
N LEU A 203 -0.25 -13.16 1.55
CA LEU A 203 0.22 -11.87 1.04
C LEU A 203 -0.11 -10.69 1.96
N ALA A 204 -0.80 -10.92 3.08
CA ALA A 204 -1.18 -9.88 4.02
C ALA A 204 0.03 -9.26 4.73
N GLY A 205 0.03 -7.93 4.87
CA GLY A 205 1.01 -7.19 5.65
C GLY A 205 0.79 -7.32 7.15
N LEU A 206 1.81 -7.01 7.96
CA LEU A 206 1.82 -7.27 9.40
C LEU A 206 0.72 -6.50 10.16
N HIS A 207 0.36 -5.30 9.72
CA HIS A 207 -0.78 -4.55 10.28
C HIS A 207 -2.08 -5.37 10.30
N SER A 208 -2.30 -6.25 9.34
CA SER A 208 -3.49 -7.13 9.32
C SER A 208 -3.46 -8.11 10.50
N TYR A 209 -2.28 -8.60 10.90
CA TYR A 209 -2.13 -9.57 11.98
C TYR A 209 -2.50 -8.94 13.33
N PHE A 210 -2.28 -7.63 13.48
CA PHE A 210 -2.66 -6.89 14.69
C PHE A 210 -4.18 -6.83 14.86
N PHE A 211 -4.95 -6.62 13.78
CA PHE A 211 -6.41 -6.71 13.85
C PHE A 211 -6.88 -8.12 14.25
N PHE A 212 -6.25 -9.17 13.71
CA PHE A 212 -6.61 -10.55 14.04
C PHE A 212 -6.24 -10.92 15.49
N ALA A 213 -5.09 -10.44 15.98
CA ALA A 213 -4.70 -10.58 17.37
C ALA A 213 -5.70 -9.85 18.28
N THR A 214 -6.05 -8.60 17.96
CA THR A 214 -7.09 -7.86 18.69
C THR A 214 -8.42 -8.58 18.69
N ALA A 215 -8.87 -9.14 17.57
CA ALA A 215 -10.12 -9.90 17.50
C ALA A 215 -10.12 -11.15 18.39
N LYS A 216 -8.94 -11.76 18.63
CA LYS A 216 -8.77 -12.89 19.54
C LYS A 216 -8.86 -12.47 21.01
N TYR A 217 -8.37 -11.27 21.36
CA TYR A 217 -8.31 -10.78 22.73
C TYR A 217 -9.56 -10.00 23.16
N ALA A 218 -10.19 -9.33 22.22
CA ALA A 218 -11.31 -8.45 22.50
C ALA A 218 -12.55 -9.22 22.97
N GLN A 219 -13.37 -8.54 23.76
CA GLN A 219 -14.66 -9.03 24.23
C GLN A 219 -15.78 -8.08 23.81
N PRO A 220 -17.05 -8.53 23.81
CA PRO A 220 -18.17 -7.64 23.56
C PRO A 220 -18.13 -6.40 24.47
N GLY A 221 -18.32 -5.22 23.88
CA GLY A 221 -18.17 -3.92 24.51
C GLY A 221 -16.83 -3.24 24.24
N ASP A 222 -15.76 -3.97 23.89
CA ASP A 222 -14.47 -3.34 23.57
C ASP A 222 -14.54 -2.47 22.31
N ILE A 223 -13.69 -1.45 22.25
CA ILE A 223 -13.56 -0.58 21.07
C ILE A 223 -12.10 -0.44 20.67
N GLY A 224 -11.87 0.02 19.45
CA GLY A 224 -10.51 0.32 19.01
C GLY A 224 -10.41 1.19 17.78
N ALA A 225 -9.23 1.79 17.64
CA ALA A 225 -8.85 2.57 16.48
C ALA A 225 -7.41 2.28 16.10
N PHE A 226 -7.18 1.82 14.87
CA PHE A 226 -5.83 1.67 14.33
C PHE A 226 -5.63 2.52 13.10
N ILE A 227 -4.48 3.20 13.03
CA ILE A 227 -3.99 3.77 11.78
C ILE A 227 -3.07 2.76 11.09
N THR A 228 -3.34 2.46 9.83
CA THR A 228 -2.58 1.48 9.02
C THR A 228 -2.43 1.97 7.59
N SER A 229 -1.83 1.17 6.71
CA SER A 229 -1.79 1.46 5.27
C SER A 229 -3.15 1.24 4.64
N SER A 230 -3.60 2.12 3.75
CA SER A 230 -4.90 1.99 3.07
C SER A 230 -4.94 0.91 1.98
N GLU A 231 -3.82 0.25 1.67
CA GLU A 231 -3.71 -0.71 0.56
C GLU A 231 -4.70 -1.88 0.68
N TRP A 232 -5.01 -2.33 1.91
CA TRP A 232 -5.92 -3.45 2.16
C TRP A 232 -7.37 -3.14 1.78
N LEU A 233 -7.73 -1.88 1.49
CA LEU A 233 -9.06 -1.52 1.00
C LEU A 233 -9.36 -2.07 -0.39
N ASP A 234 -8.33 -2.25 -1.23
CA ASP A 234 -8.52 -2.50 -2.67
C ASP A 234 -7.84 -3.75 -3.19
N VAL A 235 -6.91 -4.33 -2.42
CA VAL A 235 -6.15 -5.51 -2.82
C VAL A 235 -6.81 -6.81 -2.34
N ASN A 236 -6.47 -7.91 -3.01
CA ASN A 236 -7.09 -9.22 -2.77
C ASN A 236 -6.80 -9.78 -1.38
N TYR A 237 -5.59 -9.59 -0.85
CA TYR A 237 -5.29 -10.07 0.51
C TYR A 237 -6.17 -9.35 1.55
N GLY A 238 -6.58 -8.11 1.26
CA GLY A 238 -7.41 -7.31 2.15
C GLY A 238 -8.83 -7.85 2.33
N VAL A 239 -9.27 -8.83 1.53
CA VAL A 239 -10.55 -9.52 1.74
C VAL A 239 -10.63 -10.10 3.16
N SER A 240 -9.54 -10.67 3.66
CA SER A 240 -9.44 -11.20 5.02
C SER A 240 -9.77 -10.15 6.08
N LEU A 241 -9.13 -8.98 5.99
CA LEU A 241 -9.33 -7.89 6.93
C LEU A 241 -10.72 -7.24 6.78
N ARG A 242 -11.20 -7.04 5.55
CA ARG A 242 -12.57 -6.55 5.29
C ARG A 242 -13.63 -7.48 5.88
N ARG A 243 -13.46 -8.80 5.76
CA ARG A 243 -14.38 -9.79 6.35
C ARG A 243 -14.31 -9.77 7.88
N LEU A 244 -13.11 -9.68 8.45
CA LEU A 244 -12.94 -9.55 9.90
C LEU A 244 -13.69 -8.33 10.45
N LEU A 245 -13.52 -7.18 9.80
CA LEU A 245 -14.14 -5.89 10.15
C LEU A 245 -15.66 -5.83 9.87
N LEU A 246 -16.21 -6.82 9.20
CA LEU A 246 -17.66 -6.96 9.02
C LEU A 246 -18.25 -8.07 9.90
N SER A 247 -17.44 -8.73 10.73
CA SER A 247 -17.85 -9.86 11.57
C SER A 247 -17.30 -9.74 12.99
N ALA A 248 -16.16 -10.35 13.30
CA ALA A 248 -15.63 -10.42 14.66
C ALA A 248 -15.21 -9.06 15.22
N LEU A 249 -14.72 -8.15 14.36
CA LEU A 249 -14.59 -6.74 14.66
C LEU A 249 -15.72 -6.01 13.92
N THR A 250 -16.48 -5.21 14.61
CA THR A 250 -17.56 -4.42 14.03
C THR A 250 -17.00 -3.08 13.57
N LEU A 251 -16.79 -2.92 12.27
CA LEU A 251 -16.41 -1.63 11.70
C LEU A 251 -17.50 -0.59 11.96
N GLU A 252 -17.08 0.56 12.49
CA GLU A 252 -17.94 1.72 12.73
C GLU A 252 -17.57 2.88 11.82
N GLU A 253 -16.28 3.20 11.72
CA GLU A 253 -15.79 4.34 10.93
C GLU A 253 -14.50 4.02 10.19
N ILE A 254 -14.35 4.61 9.01
CA ILE A 254 -13.12 4.52 8.23
C ILE A 254 -12.79 5.86 7.58
N HIS A 255 -11.57 6.31 7.81
CA HIS A 255 -11.09 7.61 7.36
C HIS A 255 -9.86 7.41 6.50
N VAL A 256 -10.03 7.60 5.19
CA VAL A 256 -8.98 7.35 4.21
C VAL A 256 -8.25 8.66 3.92
N PHE A 257 -6.94 8.69 4.16
CA PHE A 257 -6.13 9.86 3.84
C PHE A 257 -5.96 9.97 2.33
N ASP A 258 -5.93 11.19 1.81
CA ASP A 258 -5.58 11.41 0.41
C ASP A 258 -4.12 10.99 0.15
N PRO A 259 -3.78 10.32 -0.98
CA PRO A 259 -2.40 9.95 -1.29
C PRO A 259 -1.40 11.11 -1.42
N THR A 260 -1.89 12.35 -1.56
CA THR A 260 -1.09 13.58 -1.59
C THR A 260 -0.95 14.22 -0.21
N SER A 261 -1.87 13.94 0.72
CA SER A 261 -1.65 14.24 2.13
C SER A 261 -0.72 13.14 2.66
N LEU A 262 0.51 13.49 3.02
CA LEU A 262 1.44 12.54 3.65
C LEU A 262 1.17 12.58 5.16
N PRO A 263 0.35 11.68 5.74
CA PRO A 263 0.12 11.64 7.19
C PRO A 263 1.41 11.33 7.96
N PHE A 264 2.46 10.87 7.29
CA PHE A 264 3.74 10.56 7.88
C PHE A 264 4.82 11.28 7.09
N ALA A 265 5.57 12.17 7.75
CA ALA A 265 6.58 13.03 7.11
C ALA A 265 7.65 12.27 6.30
N ASN A 266 7.77 10.94 6.48
CA ASN A 266 8.85 10.11 5.94
C ASN A 266 8.40 8.80 5.26
N THR A 267 7.10 8.57 4.99
CA THR A 267 6.64 7.34 4.31
C THR A 267 5.80 7.63 3.08
N GLN A 268 6.09 6.93 1.97
CA GLN A 268 5.24 6.92 0.77
C GLN A 268 4.10 5.91 0.94
N VAL A 269 3.34 5.99 2.04
CA VAL A 269 2.17 5.13 2.26
C VAL A 269 0.97 5.98 2.65
N THR A 270 -0.13 5.78 1.94
CA THR A 270 -1.40 6.42 2.25
C THR A 270 -1.98 5.75 3.50
N GLY A 271 -2.34 6.55 4.50
CA GLY A 271 -2.90 6.06 5.75
C GLY A 271 -4.40 5.76 5.66
N VAL A 272 -4.89 4.92 6.58
CA VAL A 272 -6.31 4.79 6.89
C VAL A 272 -6.47 4.63 8.40
N ILE A 273 -7.34 5.43 9.01
CA ILE A 273 -7.81 5.19 10.39
C ILE A 273 -9.03 4.29 10.30
N THR A 274 -9.00 3.19 11.03
CA THR A 274 -10.09 2.20 11.11
C THR A 274 -10.58 2.17 12.55
N CYS A 275 -11.81 2.60 12.77
CA CYS A 275 -12.48 2.60 14.06
C CYS A 275 -13.48 1.45 14.12
N PHE A 276 -13.41 0.65 15.18
CA PHE A 276 -14.22 -0.54 15.34
C PHE A 276 -14.69 -0.71 16.79
N ALA A 277 -15.78 -1.45 16.93
CA ALA A 277 -16.28 -1.97 18.19
C ALA A 277 -16.24 -3.52 18.16
N CYS A 278 -16.45 -4.14 19.30
CA CYS A 278 -16.63 -5.59 19.43
C CYS A 278 -18.02 -5.83 20.01
N GLY A 279 -18.92 -6.47 19.25
CA GLY A 279 -20.33 -6.61 19.64
C GLY A 279 -21.27 -6.14 18.54
N ASP A 280 -22.45 -5.66 18.93
CA ASP A 280 -23.54 -5.37 18.00
C ASP A 280 -23.15 -4.35 16.93
N ALA A 281 -23.51 -4.67 15.69
CA ALA A 281 -23.15 -3.89 14.52
C ALA A 281 -24.27 -2.95 14.10
N SER A 282 -23.93 -1.67 13.94
CA SER A 282 -24.76 -0.74 13.17
C SER A 282 -24.87 -1.22 11.72
N ASP A 283 -26.06 -1.05 11.12
CA ASP A 283 -26.28 -1.26 9.68
C ASP A 283 -25.52 -0.22 8.82
N ARG A 284 -24.98 0.82 9.44
CA ARG A 284 -24.20 1.86 8.75
C ARG A 284 -22.80 2.00 9.30
N VAL A 285 -21.85 2.14 8.37
CA VAL A 285 -20.47 2.50 8.61
C VAL A 285 -20.23 3.91 8.12
N LEU A 286 -19.60 4.75 8.92
CA LEU A 286 -19.20 6.08 8.52
C LEU A 286 -17.93 6.02 7.67
N MET A 287 -17.93 6.65 6.51
CA MET A 287 -16.75 6.73 5.66
C MET A 287 -16.43 8.18 5.34
N SER A 288 -15.17 8.59 5.49
CA SER A 288 -14.72 9.92 5.06
C SER A 288 -13.33 9.92 4.45
N ARG A 289 -13.00 11.05 3.82
CA ARG A 289 -11.69 11.31 3.25
C ARG A 289 -11.02 12.47 3.95
N VAL A 290 -9.71 12.33 4.17
CA VAL A 290 -8.90 13.30 4.88
C VAL A 290 -7.89 13.90 3.90
N ASP A 291 -8.28 15.02 3.31
CA ASP A 291 -7.51 15.70 2.25
C ASP A 291 -6.37 16.56 2.82
N SER A 292 -6.41 16.87 4.12
CA SER A 292 -5.42 17.69 4.82
C SER A 292 -5.37 17.38 6.31
N SER A 293 -4.31 17.84 7.00
CA SER A 293 -4.20 17.76 8.46
C SER A 293 -5.34 18.49 9.18
N SER A 294 -5.92 19.54 8.59
CA SER A 294 -7.10 20.22 9.16
C SER A 294 -8.36 19.35 9.16
N GLY A 295 -8.46 18.35 8.27
CA GLY A 295 -9.57 17.38 8.24
C GLY A 295 -9.49 16.28 9.29
N LEU A 296 -8.35 16.13 9.99
CA LEU A 296 -8.18 15.15 11.07
C LEU A 296 -9.09 15.41 12.27
N GLY A 297 -9.51 16.66 12.50
CA GLY A 297 -10.44 17.01 13.58
C GLY A 297 -11.86 16.48 13.40
N CYS A 298 -12.18 15.88 12.25
CA CYS A 298 -13.53 15.50 11.85
C CYS A 298 -13.80 13.98 11.92
N LEU A 299 -13.06 13.19 12.73
CA LEU A 299 -13.52 11.81 13.02
C LEU A 299 -14.93 11.87 13.64
N GLY A 300 -15.84 10.99 13.22
CA GLY A 300 -17.27 11.11 13.50
C GLY A 300 -18.07 11.91 12.46
N GLN A 301 -17.44 12.52 11.44
CA GLN A 301 -18.11 13.10 10.27
C GLN A 301 -17.77 12.35 8.98
N GLY A 302 -18.77 12.14 8.13
CA GLY A 302 -18.61 11.41 6.87
C GLY A 302 -19.92 10.99 6.25
N ILE A 303 -19.82 10.20 5.19
CA ILE A 303 -20.97 9.60 4.52
C ILE A 303 -21.28 8.28 5.21
N GLY A 304 -22.50 8.13 5.72
CA GLY A 304 -22.97 6.85 6.22
C GLY A 304 -23.20 5.90 5.04
N VAL A 305 -22.54 4.74 5.04
CA VAL A 305 -22.65 3.70 4.02
C VAL A 305 -23.31 2.47 4.64
N LYS A 306 -24.29 1.88 3.94
CA LYS A 306 -24.92 0.63 4.40
C LYS A 306 -23.91 -0.51 4.40
N ARG A 307 -23.93 -1.35 5.44
CA ARG A 307 -23.03 -2.50 5.60
C ARG A 307 -23.12 -3.48 4.41
N ALA A 308 -24.34 -3.73 3.90
CA ALA A 308 -24.56 -4.55 2.71
C ALA A 308 -23.81 -4.05 1.45
N VAL A 309 -23.57 -2.74 1.33
CA VAL A 309 -22.76 -2.18 0.24
C VAL A 309 -21.29 -2.56 0.42
N LEU A 310 -20.77 -2.52 1.65
CA LEU A 310 -19.40 -2.94 1.96
C LEU A 310 -19.19 -4.44 1.72
N GLU A 311 -20.18 -5.26 2.05
CA GLU A 311 -20.15 -6.73 1.87
C GLU A 311 -20.12 -7.16 0.41
N SER A 312 -20.87 -6.46 -0.44
CA SER A 312 -20.95 -6.73 -1.88
C SER A 312 -19.83 -6.05 -2.68
N SER A 313 -19.17 -5.03 -2.11
CA SER A 313 -18.12 -4.29 -2.79
C SER A 313 -16.75 -4.98 -2.69
N PRO A 314 -16.09 -5.27 -3.83
CA PRO A 314 -14.77 -5.89 -3.81
C PRO A 314 -13.66 -4.94 -3.34
N ARG A 315 -13.93 -3.63 -3.34
CA ARG A 315 -12.98 -2.54 -3.03
C ARG A 315 -13.68 -1.46 -2.23
N TRP A 316 -13.02 -0.95 -1.20
CA TRP A 316 -13.61 0.04 -0.30
C TRP A 316 -13.10 1.46 -0.54
N SER A 317 -11.93 1.66 -1.16
CA SER A 317 -11.43 3.03 -1.34
C SER A 317 -12.32 3.87 -2.26
N SER A 318 -13.01 3.25 -3.22
CA SER A 318 -13.94 3.92 -4.14
C SER A 318 -15.30 4.23 -3.53
N ILE A 319 -15.63 3.64 -2.39
CA ILE A 319 -16.93 3.82 -1.75
C ILE A 319 -17.00 5.24 -1.18
N GLY A 320 -18.11 5.93 -1.45
CA GLY A 320 -18.25 7.35 -1.11
C GLY A 320 -17.60 8.32 -2.11
N ARG A 321 -16.90 7.84 -3.16
CA ARG A 321 -16.65 8.69 -4.33
C ARG A 321 -17.98 8.95 -5.03
N SER A 322 -18.22 10.21 -5.42
CA SER A 322 -19.22 10.51 -6.45
C SER A 322 -18.88 9.65 -7.68
N ARG A 323 -19.68 8.61 -7.94
CA ARG A 323 -19.57 7.87 -9.20
C ARG A 323 -20.05 8.84 -10.27
N LYS A 324 -19.18 9.21 -11.21
CA LYS A 324 -19.60 9.99 -12.38
C LYS A 324 -20.80 9.27 -12.99
N LYS A 325 -21.96 9.92 -13.03
CA LYS A 325 -23.11 9.39 -13.77
C LYS A 325 -22.73 9.50 -15.24
N HIS A 326 -22.61 8.35 -15.90
CA HIS A 326 -22.37 8.34 -17.33
C HIS A 326 -23.71 8.41 -18.07
N PRO A 327 -23.79 9.14 -19.19
CA PRO A 327 -24.98 9.16 -20.04
C PRO A 327 -25.40 7.76 -20.50
N GLN A 328 -26.66 7.62 -20.90
CA GLN A 328 -27.14 6.40 -21.54
C GLN A 328 -26.31 6.11 -22.79
N GLY A 329 -25.96 4.83 -23.00
CA GLY A 329 -25.12 4.38 -24.11
C GLY A 329 -23.62 4.34 -23.83
N PHE A 330 -23.17 4.70 -22.62
CA PHE A 330 -21.81 4.41 -22.18
C PHE A 330 -21.67 2.94 -21.74
N VAL A 331 -20.55 2.32 -22.09
CA VAL A 331 -20.19 0.93 -21.77
C VAL A 331 -18.77 0.84 -21.23
N GLU A 332 -18.40 -0.29 -20.62
CA GLU A 332 -17.03 -0.52 -20.17
C GLU A 332 -16.10 -0.74 -21.38
N LEU A 333 -14.89 -0.15 -21.37
CA LEU A 333 -13.85 -0.36 -22.39
C LEU A 333 -13.58 -1.87 -22.63
N GLY A 334 -13.73 -2.67 -21.59
CA GLY A 334 -13.62 -4.12 -21.57
C GLY A 334 -14.57 -4.85 -22.50
N GLU A 335 -15.68 -4.22 -22.92
CA GLU A 335 -16.61 -4.75 -23.93
C GLU A 335 -16.01 -4.72 -25.34
N TYR A 336 -15.14 -3.76 -25.63
CA TYR A 336 -14.49 -3.61 -26.94
C TYR A 336 -13.06 -4.15 -26.97
N PHE A 337 -12.33 -4.03 -25.86
CA PHE A 337 -10.92 -4.40 -25.78
C PHE A 337 -10.66 -5.33 -24.61
N ARG A 338 -9.85 -6.35 -24.84
CA ARG A 338 -9.17 -7.08 -23.77
C ARG A 338 -7.87 -6.36 -23.45
N VAL A 339 -7.64 -6.02 -22.18
CA VAL A 339 -6.40 -5.38 -21.75
C VAL A 339 -5.46 -6.45 -21.23
N HIS A 340 -4.25 -6.51 -21.77
CA HIS A 340 -3.19 -7.38 -21.28
C HIS A 340 -2.00 -6.57 -20.78
N ARG A 341 -1.44 -7.01 -19.66
CA ARG A 341 -0.16 -6.51 -19.17
C ARG A 341 0.96 -7.07 -20.04
N GLY A 342 1.93 -6.22 -20.40
CA GLY A 342 3.12 -6.67 -21.12
C GLY A 342 3.97 -7.68 -20.33
N THR A 343 4.75 -8.47 -21.06
CA THR A 343 5.50 -9.61 -20.51
C THR A 343 6.61 -9.16 -19.56
N VAL A 344 6.85 -9.93 -18.49
CA VAL A 344 8.01 -9.75 -17.61
C VAL A 344 9.17 -10.57 -18.15
N THR A 345 10.26 -9.90 -18.56
CA THR A 345 11.40 -10.58 -19.20
C THR A 345 12.22 -11.45 -18.24
N GLY A 346 12.22 -11.14 -16.94
CA GLY A 346 13.02 -11.82 -15.91
C GLY A 346 14.48 -11.33 -15.82
N ALA A 347 15.04 -10.84 -16.93
CA ALA A 347 16.40 -10.28 -16.97
C ALA A 347 16.55 -9.25 -18.10
N ASN A 348 16.08 -8.01 -17.87
CA ASN A 348 16.12 -6.95 -18.90
C ASN A 348 17.52 -6.75 -19.49
N ARG A 349 18.59 -6.86 -18.69
CA ARG A 349 19.98 -6.72 -19.17
C ARG A 349 20.41 -7.75 -20.23
N VAL A 350 19.71 -8.89 -20.30
CA VAL A 350 19.99 -9.98 -21.24
C VAL A 350 18.98 -9.99 -22.38
N TRP A 351 17.69 -9.80 -22.09
CA TRP A 351 16.64 -9.97 -23.10
C TRP A 351 16.27 -8.68 -23.83
N VAL A 352 16.75 -7.51 -23.40
CA VAL A 352 16.42 -6.20 -23.98
C VAL A 352 17.66 -5.51 -24.54
N VAL A 353 17.78 -5.50 -25.87
CA VAL A 353 19.02 -5.15 -26.59
C VAL A 353 18.75 -4.14 -27.71
N ARG A 354 19.78 -3.48 -28.24
CA ARG A 354 19.65 -2.87 -29.57
C ARG A 354 19.86 -3.96 -30.61
N LYS A 355 19.20 -3.83 -31.76
CA LYS A 355 19.28 -4.83 -32.84
C LYS A 355 20.74 -5.11 -33.24
N ASP A 356 21.53 -4.06 -33.36
CA ASP A 356 22.92 -4.13 -33.83
C ASP A 356 23.93 -4.57 -32.74
N ASP A 357 23.49 -4.69 -31.48
CA ASP A 357 24.35 -5.10 -30.36
C ASP A 357 24.45 -6.63 -30.21
N VAL A 358 23.70 -7.40 -31.00
CA VAL A 358 23.59 -8.86 -30.86
C VAL A 358 23.72 -9.60 -32.18
N ASP A 359 24.39 -10.76 -32.12
CA ASP A 359 24.50 -11.71 -33.23
C ASP A 359 23.38 -12.75 -33.15
N LEU A 360 22.16 -12.37 -33.54
CA LEU A 360 20.97 -13.24 -33.55
C LEU A 360 20.17 -13.08 -34.85
N PRO A 361 19.42 -14.11 -35.28
CA PRO A 361 18.55 -14.01 -36.45
C PRO A 361 17.40 -13.02 -36.22
N GLU A 362 16.97 -12.32 -37.26
CA GLU A 362 15.91 -11.30 -37.13
C GLU A 362 14.57 -11.89 -36.64
N SER A 363 14.33 -13.17 -36.89
CA SER A 363 13.11 -13.89 -36.51
C SER A 363 12.89 -13.99 -35.00
N VAL A 364 13.92 -13.77 -34.18
CA VAL A 364 13.81 -13.76 -32.71
C VAL A 364 13.94 -12.36 -32.11
N LEU A 365 14.13 -11.33 -32.95
CA LEU A 365 14.34 -9.95 -32.54
C LEU A 365 13.08 -9.12 -32.77
N TYR A 366 12.35 -8.84 -31.70
CA TYR A 366 11.09 -8.11 -31.79
C TYR A 366 11.25 -6.66 -31.31
N PRO A 367 11.14 -5.65 -32.18
CA PRO A 367 11.05 -4.26 -31.76
C PRO A 367 9.97 -4.09 -30.71
N SER A 368 10.32 -3.49 -29.58
CA SER A 368 9.48 -3.51 -28.40
C SER A 368 9.46 -2.18 -27.69
N VAL A 369 8.31 -1.83 -27.14
CA VAL A 369 8.22 -0.77 -26.14
C VAL A 369 8.80 -1.28 -24.82
N THR A 370 9.88 -0.65 -24.38
CA THR A 370 10.66 -1.01 -23.19
C THR A 370 10.67 0.09 -22.13
N LYS A 371 10.19 1.29 -22.48
CA LYS A 371 10.05 2.42 -21.55
C LYS A 371 8.78 3.20 -21.84
N ALA A 372 8.02 3.55 -20.80
CA ALA A 372 6.79 4.34 -20.96
C ALA A 372 6.99 5.69 -21.69
N ARG A 373 8.17 6.30 -21.58
CA ARG A 373 8.52 7.54 -22.30
C ARG A 373 8.47 7.42 -23.82
N GLU A 374 8.63 6.22 -24.36
CA GLU A 374 8.54 5.96 -25.81
C GLU A 374 7.12 6.25 -26.29
N LEU A 375 6.08 5.97 -25.48
CA LEU A 375 4.69 6.33 -25.81
C LEU A 375 4.43 7.82 -25.62
N PHE A 376 4.95 8.43 -24.55
CA PHE A 376 4.77 9.87 -24.31
C PHE A 376 5.38 10.75 -25.42
N ALA A 377 6.43 10.27 -26.07
CA ALA A 377 7.05 10.95 -27.22
C ALA A 377 6.31 10.71 -28.54
N SER A 378 5.41 9.72 -28.62
CA SER A 378 4.78 9.26 -29.87
C SER A 378 3.45 9.95 -30.19
N GLU A 379 3.20 11.14 -29.64
CA GLU A 379 1.88 11.82 -29.72
C GLU A 379 0.71 10.83 -29.55
N ASN A 380 -0.01 10.50 -30.63
CA ASN A 380 -1.11 9.53 -30.64
C ASN A 380 -0.80 8.25 -31.44
N GLN A 381 0.34 8.18 -32.14
CA GLN A 381 0.71 7.06 -33.00
C GLN A 381 2.22 6.76 -32.92
N LEU A 382 2.55 5.49 -32.68
CA LEU A 382 3.92 4.99 -32.78
C LEU A 382 4.18 4.56 -34.22
N THR A 383 4.82 5.43 -34.99
CA THR A 383 5.03 5.30 -36.45
C THR A 383 6.43 4.87 -36.85
N SER A 384 7.41 4.91 -35.93
CA SER A 384 8.77 4.43 -36.17
C SER A 384 9.26 3.49 -35.08
N SER A 385 9.91 2.40 -35.49
CA SER A 385 10.57 1.43 -34.60
C SER A 385 12.09 1.66 -34.49
N SER A 386 12.66 2.62 -35.23
CA SER A 386 14.12 2.82 -35.32
C SER A 386 14.80 3.12 -33.97
N HIS A 387 14.08 3.76 -33.05
CA HIS A 387 14.58 4.10 -31.72
C HIS A 387 14.24 3.05 -30.66
N LEU A 388 13.43 2.04 -31.01
CA LEU A 388 13.03 1.00 -30.08
C LEU A 388 14.14 -0.03 -29.91
N LYS A 389 14.26 -0.53 -28.69
CA LYS A 389 15.04 -1.73 -28.44
C LYS A 389 14.28 -2.95 -28.92
N CYS A 390 15.02 -4.01 -29.22
CA CYS A 390 14.43 -5.33 -29.44
C CYS A 390 14.35 -6.10 -28.13
N VAL A 391 13.28 -6.86 -27.97
CA VAL A 391 13.24 -7.96 -27.00
C VAL A 391 13.54 -9.23 -27.76
N ILE A 392 14.53 -9.98 -27.27
CA ILE A 392 14.85 -11.31 -27.78
C ILE A 392 13.80 -12.28 -27.23
N ASP A 393 13.06 -12.93 -28.13
CA ASP A 393 12.10 -13.97 -27.77
C ASP A 393 12.31 -15.20 -28.65
N ILE A 394 12.99 -16.19 -28.08
CA ILE A 394 13.32 -17.45 -28.75
C ILE A 394 12.16 -18.42 -28.52
N PRO A 395 11.64 -19.08 -29.57
CA PRO A 395 10.53 -20.03 -29.42
C PRO A 395 10.95 -21.25 -28.59
N LEU A 396 9.97 -22.00 -28.08
CA LEU A 396 10.23 -23.23 -27.31
C LEU A 396 10.95 -24.29 -28.15
N ASN A 397 10.62 -24.36 -29.43
CA ASN A 397 11.27 -25.19 -30.42
C ASN A 397 11.75 -24.26 -31.56
N TYR A 398 13.06 -24.27 -31.81
CA TYR A 398 13.72 -23.53 -32.89
C TYR A 398 14.47 -24.47 -33.83
N ASP A 399 14.27 -25.79 -33.72
CA ASP A 399 14.93 -26.81 -34.55
C ASP A 399 14.51 -26.72 -36.02
N SER A 400 13.42 -26.02 -36.30
CA SER A 400 12.94 -25.74 -37.65
C SER A 400 13.64 -24.56 -38.34
N LEU A 401 14.55 -23.86 -37.65
CA LEU A 401 15.38 -22.81 -38.24
C LEU A 401 16.58 -23.42 -38.98
N ASP A 402 17.25 -22.64 -39.81
CA ASP A 402 18.49 -23.05 -40.48
C ASP A 402 19.64 -23.21 -39.47
N GLU A 403 20.65 -24.00 -39.83
CA GLU A 403 21.78 -24.34 -38.95
C GLU A 403 22.54 -23.11 -38.42
N ASP A 404 22.75 -22.07 -39.25
CA ASP A 404 23.42 -20.84 -38.83
C ASP A 404 22.60 -20.09 -37.77
N SER A 405 21.30 -19.96 -37.98
CA SER A 405 20.37 -19.37 -36.99
C SER A 405 20.39 -20.13 -35.67
N ILE A 406 20.39 -21.47 -35.70
CA ILE A 406 20.44 -22.32 -34.50
C ILE A 406 21.76 -22.08 -33.75
N ASP A 407 22.90 -22.11 -34.44
CA ASP A 407 24.22 -21.91 -33.84
C ASP A 407 24.34 -20.54 -33.15
N ARG A 408 23.78 -19.49 -33.76
CA ARG A 408 23.73 -18.14 -33.19
C ARG A 408 22.86 -18.09 -31.93
N ILE A 409 21.69 -18.73 -31.96
CA ILE A 409 20.78 -18.85 -30.81
C ILE A 409 21.46 -19.60 -29.65
N GLU A 410 22.09 -20.75 -29.92
CA GLU A 410 22.75 -21.57 -28.91
C GLU A 410 23.93 -20.83 -28.24
N ARG A 411 24.76 -20.13 -29.04
CA ARG A 411 25.82 -19.26 -28.52
C ARG A 411 25.26 -18.20 -27.57
N TYR A 412 24.12 -17.60 -27.92
CA TYR A 412 23.46 -16.60 -27.08
C TYR A 412 22.88 -17.19 -25.79
N ILE A 413 22.21 -18.34 -25.86
CA ILE A 413 21.67 -19.05 -24.69
C ILE A 413 22.80 -19.43 -23.73
N ALA A 414 23.93 -19.93 -24.24
CA ALA A 414 25.10 -20.25 -23.43
C ALA A 414 25.68 -19.02 -22.72
N HIS A 415 25.75 -17.88 -23.43
CA HIS A 415 26.14 -16.59 -22.83
C HIS A 415 25.15 -16.15 -21.73
N ALA A 416 23.84 -16.18 -22.02
CA ALA A 416 22.79 -15.79 -21.09
C ALA A 416 22.83 -16.61 -19.79
N ARG A 417 23.10 -17.93 -19.89
CA ARG A 417 23.29 -18.80 -18.72
C ARG A 417 24.52 -18.41 -17.92
N ARG A 418 25.65 -18.13 -18.57
CA ARG A 418 26.90 -17.71 -17.89
C ARG A 418 26.72 -16.43 -17.06
N VAL A 419 25.88 -15.50 -17.50
CA VAL A 419 25.58 -14.25 -16.78
C VAL A 419 24.40 -14.37 -15.79
N GLY A 420 23.90 -15.59 -15.59
CA GLY A 420 22.89 -15.96 -14.59
C GLY A 420 21.45 -15.62 -14.96
N ALA A 421 21.10 -15.54 -16.25
CA ALA A 421 19.74 -15.20 -16.69
C ALA A 421 18.70 -16.28 -16.31
N ASP A 422 19.14 -17.53 -16.16
CA ASP A 422 18.34 -18.70 -15.79
C ASP A 422 17.98 -18.76 -14.30
N GLN A 423 18.70 -18.00 -13.45
CA GLN A 423 18.56 -18.07 -12.00
C GLN A 423 17.41 -17.22 -11.43
N GLY A 424 16.81 -16.35 -12.25
CA GLY A 424 15.77 -15.42 -11.80
C GLY A 424 14.44 -16.11 -11.41
N TYR A 425 13.74 -15.57 -10.41
CA TYR A 425 12.47 -16.13 -9.92
C TYR A 425 11.44 -16.37 -11.02
N VAL A 426 11.21 -15.39 -11.91
CA VAL A 426 10.25 -15.49 -13.02
C VAL A 426 10.65 -16.61 -13.98
N VAL A 427 11.95 -16.78 -14.19
CA VAL A 427 12.54 -17.64 -15.20
C VAL A 427 12.47 -19.11 -14.77
N ARG A 428 12.62 -19.40 -13.47
CA ARG A 428 12.47 -20.74 -12.86
C ARG A 428 11.09 -21.37 -13.07
N HIS A 429 10.07 -20.55 -13.34
CA HIS A 429 8.69 -21.01 -13.54
C HIS A 429 8.30 -21.09 -15.03
N ARG A 430 9.22 -20.81 -15.96
CA ARG A 430 8.97 -20.96 -17.40
C ARG A 430 9.22 -22.39 -17.86
N LYS A 431 8.46 -22.83 -18.87
CA LYS A 431 8.70 -24.13 -19.54
C LYS A 431 10.10 -24.22 -20.14
N ALA A 432 10.53 -23.15 -20.82
CA ALA A 432 11.90 -22.95 -21.24
C ALA A 432 12.37 -21.58 -20.75
N TRP A 433 13.49 -21.55 -20.04
CA TRP A 433 13.95 -20.34 -19.35
C TRP A 433 14.36 -19.21 -20.32
N TRP A 434 14.79 -19.57 -21.53
CA TRP A 434 15.20 -18.66 -22.61
C TRP A 434 14.04 -18.04 -23.39
N SER A 435 12.85 -18.65 -23.35
CA SER A 435 11.67 -18.14 -24.07
C SER A 435 10.98 -17.09 -23.21
N VAL A 436 10.96 -15.83 -23.68
CA VAL A 436 10.36 -14.72 -22.92
C VAL A 436 8.84 -14.82 -22.94
N GLY A 437 8.27 -15.27 -24.05
CA GLY A 437 6.82 -15.40 -24.24
C GLY A 437 6.19 -14.02 -24.42
N LEU A 438 6.66 -13.25 -25.40
CA LEU A 438 6.03 -11.99 -25.77
C LEU A 438 4.62 -12.25 -26.29
N SER A 439 3.68 -11.44 -25.82
CA SER A 439 2.34 -11.42 -26.41
C SER A 439 2.40 -10.86 -27.83
N ALA A 440 1.34 -11.09 -28.61
CA ALA A 440 1.19 -10.49 -29.93
C ALA A 440 1.26 -8.95 -29.89
N ASP A 441 1.33 -8.30 -31.06
CA ASP A 441 1.41 -6.86 -31.17
C ASP A 441 0.02 -6.31 -30.93
N ALA A 442 -0.13 -5.55 -29.84
CA ALA A 442 -1.40 -4.93 -29.52
C ALA A 442 -1.63 -3.75 -30.47
N PRO A 443 -2.82 -3.64 -31.10
CA PRO A 443 -3.16 -2.49 -31.95
C PRO A 443 -3.06 -1.13 -31.24
N ILE A 444 -3.35 -1.12 -29.93
CA ILE A 444 -3.21 0.07 -29.07
C ILE A 444 -2.33 -0.29 -27.87
N LEU A 445 -1.39 0.60 -27.55
CA LEU A 445 -0.55 0.51 -26.36
C LEU A 445 -0.91 1.63 -25.39
N ALA A 446 -0.97 1.31 -24.10
CA ALA A 446 -1.34 2.26 -23.05
C ALA A 446 -0.30 2.31 -21.94
N THR A 447 0.14 3.52 -21.57
CA THR A 447 0.89 3.68 -20.32
C THR A 447 -0.06 3.43 -19.16
N TYR A 448 0.37 2.68 -18.16
CA TYR A 448 -0.53 2.24 -17.10
C TYR A 448 -0.12 2.74 -15.72
N MET A 449 1.08 3.30 -15.56
CA MET A 449 1.59 3.77 -14.27
C MET A 449 2.33 5.09 -14.42
N ALA A 450 1.70 6.18 -13.99
CA ALA A 450 2.25 7.53 -14.07
C ALA A 450 1.57 8.48 -13.08
N ARG A 451 2.14 9.68 -12.88
CA ARG A 451 1.49 10.79 -12.15
C ARG A 451 0.62 11.66 -13.06
N ARG A 452 0.13 11.08 -14.16
CA ARG A 452 -0.71 11.70 -15.18
C ARG A 452 -1.63 10.63 -15.79
N PRO A 453 -2.76 11.00 -16.42
CA PRO A 453 -3.63 10.03 -17.06
C PRO A 453 -2.89 9.12 -18.07
N PRO A 454 -3.38 7.89 -18.28
CA PRO A 454 -2.86 6.99 -19.30
C PRO A 454 -2.77 7.66 -20.68
N ARG A 455 -1.62 7.51 -21.34
CA ARG A 455 -1.47 7.79 -22.77
C ARG A 455 -1.80 6.54 -23.55
N PHE A 456 -2.76 6.64 -24.46
CA PHE A 456 -3.12 5.58 -25.40
C PHE A 456 -2.55 5.92 -26.78
N VAL A 457 -1.81 5.00 -27.39
CA VAL A 457 -1.07 5.22 -28.63
C VAL A 457 -1.38 4.10 -29.61
N ARG A 458 -1.70 4.47 -30.86
CA ARG A 458 -1.85 3.49 -31.95
C ARG A 458 -0.48 2.89 -32.29
N ASN A 459 -0.40 1.57 -32.31
CA ASN A 459 0.84 0.85 -32.63
C ASN A 459 0.92 0.52 -34.12
N ILE A 460 1.35 1.48 -34.94
CA ILE A 460 1.43 1.30 -36.40
C ILE A 460 2.60 0.37 -36.78
N VAL A 461 3.70 0.45 -36.03
CA VAL A 461 4.92 -0.34 -36.27
C VAL A 461 4.86 -1.77 -35.75
N ARG A 462 3.71 -2.20 -35.20
CA ARG A 462 3.50 -3.56 -34.69
C ARG A 462 4.54 -3.98 -33.64
N ALA A 463 4.98 -3.02 -32.83
CA ALA A 463 5.94 -3.28 -31.76
C ALA A 463 5.33 -4.22 -30.71
N ARG A 464 6.15 -5.11 -30.16
CA ARG A 464 5.82 -5.87 -28.95
C ARG A 464 5.97 -4.97 -27.72
N HIS A 465 5.67 -5.48 -26.54
CA HIS A 465 5.77 -4.70 -25.31
C HIS A 465 6.05 -5.55 -24.08
N ILE A 466 6.84 -4.99 -23.17
CA ILE A 466 7.11 -5.59 -21.85
C ILE A 466 6.24 -4.91 -20.78
N ASN A 467 6.39 -5.34 -19.53
CA ASN A 467 5.61 -4.93 -18.35
C ASN A 467 5.74 -3.44 -17.93
N VAL A 468 6.03 -2.54 -18.85
CA VAL A 468 6.05 -1.08 -18.72
C VAL A 468 4.81 -0.41 -19.31
N VAL A 469 4.07 -1.11 -20.17
CA VAL A 469 2.82 -0.67 -20.79
C VAL A 469 1.80 -1.82 -20.82
N HIS A 470 0.56 -1.50 -21.15
CA HIS A 470 -0.49 -2.47 -21.45
C HIS A 470 -0.79 -2.49 -22.94
N GLY A 471 -1.17 -3.65 -23.45
CA GLY A 471 -1.71 -3.83 -24.79
C GLY A 471 -3.23 -3.95 -24.74
N LEU A 472 -3.92 -3.20 -25.58
CA LEU A 472 -5.36 -3.30 -25.80
C LEU A 472 -5.59 -4.09 -27.08
N TYR A 473 -6.30 -5.21 -26.96
CA TYR A 473 -6.62 -6.12 -28.06
C TYR A 473 -8.11 -6.03 -28.36
N PRO A 474 -8.49 -5.56 -29.57
CA PRO A 474 -9.88 -5.57 -29.99
C PRO A 474 -10.50 -6.96 -29.85
N ARG A 475 -11.72 -7.04 -29.34
CA ARG A 475 -12.50 -8.29 -29.31
C ARG A 475 -13.13 -8.61 -30.67
N GLU A 476 -13.30 -7.58 -31.48
CA GLU A 476 -13.81 -7.63 -32.85
C GLU A 476 -12.87 -6.82 -33.76
N ASN A 477 -13.06 -6.94 -35.07
CA ASN A 477 -12.27 -6.17 -36.03
C ASN A 477 -12.82 -4.75 -36.14
N TYR A 478 -12.00 -3.76 -35.80
CA TYR A 478 -12.30 -2.34 -36.00
C TYR A 478 -11.42 -1.76 -37.12
N SER A 479 -12.01 -0.86 -37.90
CA SER A 479 -11.29 -0.05 -38.87
C SER A 479 -10.31 0.93 -38.19
N ASP A 480 -9.32 1.42 -38.94
CA ASP A 480 -8.39 2.43 -38.40
C ASP A 480 -9.08 3.72 -37.98
N HIS A 481 -10.19 4.07 -38.64
CA HIS A 481 -11.01 5.22 -38.26
C HIS A 481 -11.67 5.01 -36.89
N GLU A 482 -12.25 3.84 -36.64
CA GLU A 482 -12.87 3.51 -35.35
C GLU A 482 -11.85 3.44 -34.21
N LEU A 483 -10.68 2.85 -34.46
CA LEU A 483 -9.58 2.87 -33.49
C LEU A 483 -9.12 4.30 -33.18
N ALA A 484 -9.10 5.20 -34.17
CA ALA A 484 -8.80 6.61 -33.96
C ALA A 484 -9.86 7.31 -33.10
N MET A 485 -11.15 7.01 -33.29
CA MET A 485 -12.24 7.53 -32.45
C MET A 485 -12.08 7.10 -30.98
N PHE A 486 -11.82 5.81 -30.74
CA PHE A 486 -11.54 5.31 -29.39
C PHE A 486 -10.34 6.03 -28.76
N LEU A 487 -9.22 6.16 -29.48
CA LEU A 487 -8.01 6.83 -29.01
C LEU A 487 -8.25 8.31 -28.70
N HIS A 488 -9.03 9.00 -29.53
CA HIS A 488 -9.38 10.40 -29.32
C HIS A 488 -10.16 10.58 -28.01
N PHE A 489 -11.20 9.78 -27.81
CA PHE A 489 -11.99 9.81 -26.58
C PHE A 489 -11.12 9.49 -25.35
N LEU A 490 -10.37 8.39 -25.40
CA LEU A 490 -9.58 7.89 -24.28
C LEU A 490 -8.50 8.89 -23.83
N ASN A 491 -7.78 9.51 -24.76
CA ASN A 491 -6.72 10.47 -24.41
C ASN A 491 -7.24 11.82 -23.88
N ARG A 492 -8.54 12.12 -24.03
CA ARG A 492 -9.16 13.37 -23.55
C ARG A 492 -9.97 13.20 -22.27
N ASN A 493 -10.58 12.03 -22.07
CA ASN A 493 -11.61 11.85 -21.04
C ASN A 493 -11.21 10.92 -19.89
N VAL A 494 -10.11 10.17 -20.01
CA VAL A 494 -9.61 9.35 -18.90
C VAL A 494 -8.87 10.23 -17.91
N GLU A 495 -9.22 10.11 -16.64
CA GLU A 495 -8.65 10.87 -15.54
C GLU A 495 -7.88 9.98 -14.57
N LEU A 496 -7.03 10.57 -13.72
CA LEU A 496 -6.34 9.85 -12.65
C LEU A 496 -7.31 9.18 -11.66
N SER A 497 -8.50 9.73 -11.50
CA SER A 497 -9.55 9.24 -10.60
C SER A 497 -10.09 7.85 -11.01
N ASP A 498 -9.91 7.47 -12.27
CA ASP A 498 -10.31 6.17 -12.83
C ASP A 498 -9.32 5.05 -12.46
N GLY A 499 -8.11 5.40 -11.99
CA GLY A 499 -7.07 4.47 -11.57
C GLY A 499 -6.90 4.37 -10.06
N ARG A 500 -5.99 3.50 -9.61
CA ARG A 500 -5.56 3.43 -8.21
C ARG A 500 -4.36 4.32 -7.96
N THR A 501 -4.56 5.38 -7.18
CA THR A 501 -3.49 6.28 -6.75
C THR A 501 -2.81 5.73 -5.50
N TYR A 502 -1.52 5.49 -5.60
CA TYR A 502 -0.63 5.15 -4.50
C TYR A 502 0.01 6.42 -3.95
N ALA A 503 0.54 6.34 -2.74
CA ALA A 503 1.24 7.46 -2.11
C ALA A 503 2.37 8.01 -2.98
N GLY A 504 2.56 9.33 -2.90
CA GLY A 504 3.44 10.09 -3.80
C GLY A 504 2.81 10.38 -5.18
N GLY A 505 1.49 10.28 -5.28
CA GLY A 505 0.69 10.65 -6.46
C GLY A 505 0.85 9.73 -7.67
N LEU A 506 1.42 8.53 -7.49
CA LEU A 506 1.60 7.57 -8.57
C LEU A 506 0.31 6.80 -8.80
N THR A 507 -0.36 7.01 -9.93
CA THR A 507 -1.57 6.27 -10.29
C THR A 507 -1.24 5.09 -11.17
N LYS A 508 -1.84 3.95 -10.87
CA LYS A 508 -1.72 2.71 -11.62
C LYS A 508 -3.09 2.25 -12.11
N PHE A 509 -3.14 1.82 -13.36
CA PHE A 509 -4.29 1.22 -14.02
C PHE A 509 -3.95 -0.22 -14.32
N GLU A 510 -4.32 -1.15 -13.45
CA GLU A 510 -4.20 -2.58 -13.81
C GLU A 510 -5.14 -2.92 -14.97
N PRO A 511 -4.94 -4.06 -15.66
CA PRO A 511 -5.76 -4.43 -16.82
C PRO A 511 -7.27 -4.35 -16.57
N LYS A 512 -7.75 -4.93 -15.45
CA LYS A 512 -9.18 -4.86 -15.09
C LYS A 512 -9.69 -3.46 -14.75
N GLU A 513 -8.81 -2.54 -14.35
CA GLU A 513 -9.19 -1.15 -14.08
C GLU A 513 -9.33 -0.38 -15.38
N MET A 514 -8.38 -0.60 -16.29
CA MET A 514 -8.43 -0.05 -17.63
C MET A 514 -9.66 -0.57 -18.39
N GLU A 515 -9.99 -1.86 -18.28
CA GLU A 515 -11.22 -2.44 -18.86
C GLU A 515 -12.50 -1.81 -18.29
N ARG A 516 -12.50 -1.28 -17.07
CA ARG A 516 -13.68 -0.65 -16.45
C ARG A 516 -13.86 0.83 -16.77
N ILE A 517 -12.95 1.41 -17.55
CA ILE A 517 -13.09 2.80 -18.02
C ILE A 517 -14.37 2.89 -18.84
N MET A 518 -15.27 3.80 -18.46
CA MET A 518 -16.52 4.00 -19.17
C MET A 518 -16.27 4.86 -20.41
N ILE A 519 -16.71 4.37 -21.58
CA ILE A 519 -16.61 5.06 -22.87
C ILE A 519 -17.97 5.06 -23.58
N PRO A 520 -18.25 6.00 -24.51
CA PRO A 520 -19.45 5.94 -25.34
C PRO A 520 -19.46 4.65 -26.17
N SER A 521 -20.65 4.14 -26.48
CA SER A 521 -20.79 3.06 -27.45
C SER A 521 -20.22 3.48 -28.81
N LEU A 522 -19.87 2.50 -29.63
CA LEU A 522 -19.35 2.77 -30.97
C LEU A 522 -20.32 3.59 -31.83
N ASP A 523 -21.63 3.38 -31.69
CA ASP A 523 -22.64 4.19 -32.38
C ASP A 523 -22.59 5.65 -31.93
N LEU A 524 -22.50 5.91 -30.62
CA LEU A 524 -22.33 7.27 -30.10
C LEU A 524 -21.01 7.93 -30.54
N LEU A 525 -19.92 7.15 -30.63
CA LEU A 525 -18.65 7.65 -31.15
C LEU A 525 -18.77 8.06 -32.63
N ARG A 526 -19.47 7.26 -33.46
CA ARG A 526 -19.74 7.55 -34.87
C ARG A 526 -20.63 8.78 -35.06
N GLU A 527 -21.55 9.03 -34.13
CA GLU A 527 -22.43 10.21 -34.13
C GLU A 527 -21.74 11.50 -33.67
N GLY A 528 -20.45 11.46 -33.30
CA GLY A 528 -19.67 12.65 -32.97
C GLY A 528 -19.67 13.00 -31.48
N ALA A 529 -20.04 12.09 -30.58
CA ALA A 529 -19.95 12.29 -29.12
C ALA A 529 -18.51 12.45 -28.57
N CYS A 530 -17.52 12.60 -29.45
CA CYS A 530 -16.08 12.69 -29.13
C CYS A 530 -15.72 13.87 -28.20
N ASP A 531 -16.53 14.94 -28.15
CA ASP A 531 -16.26 16.14 -27.36
C ASP A 531 -17.25 16.42 -26.20
N GLY A 532 -18.24 15.55 -25.97
CA GLY A 532 -19.40 15.89 -25.13
C GLY A 532 -19.28 15.69 -23.62
N ALA A 533 -18.33 14.91 -23.10
CA ALA A 533 -18.38 14.52 -21.68
C ALA A 533 -18.16 15.69 -20.70
N SER A 534 -17.50 16.78 -21.14
CA SER A 534 -17.31 17.99 -20.32
C SER A 534 -18.48 18.97 -20.40
N GLU A 535 -19.24 19.03 -21.50
CA GLU A 535 -20.38 19.95 -21.64
C GLU A 535 -21.69 19.37 -21.08
N TYR A 536 -21.88 18.05 -21.13
CA TYR A 536 -23.05 17.39 -20.52
C TYR A 536 -23.04 17.42 -18.98
N ALA A 537 -21.88 17.64 -18.35
CA ALA A 537 -21.80 17.84 -16.90
C ALA A 537 -22.31 19.23 -16.47
N THR A 538 -22.17 20.23 -17.33
CA THR A 538 -22.58 21.62 -17.06
C THR A 538 -24.09 21.82 -17.25
N SER A 539 -24.73 21.06 -18.15
CA SER A 539 -26.18 21.17 -18.38
C SER A 539 -27.04 20.55 -17.27
N LEU A 540 -26.52 19.61 -16.49
CA LEU A 540 -27.24 19.01 -15.35
C LEU A 540 -27.25 19.89 -14.09
N VAL A 541 -26.39 20.91 -14.01
CA VAL A 541 -26.44 21.92 -12.92
C VAL A 541 -27.46 23.03 -13.23
N ALA A 542 -27.80 23.26 -14.50
CA ALA A 542 -28.74 24.30 -14.91
C ALA A 542 -30.24 23.90 -14.82
N CYS A 543 -30.56 22.61 -14.66
CA CYS A 543 -31.94 22.13 -14.52
C CYS A 543 -32.37 21.81 -13.07
N SER A 544 -31.63 22.30 -12.08
CA SER A 544 -32.03 22.23 -10.66
C SER A 544 -31.82 23.57 -9.93
N ALA A 545 -32.27 24.64 -10.58
CA ALA A 545 -32.56 25.92 -9.92
C ALA A 545 -34.03 25.95 -9.45
#